data_AF-A0A939JMK3-F1
#
_entry.id   AF-A0A939JMK3-F1
#
_cell.length_a   1.000
_cell.length_b   1.000
_cell.length_c   1.000
_cell.angle_alpha   90.00
_cell.angle_beta   90.00
_cell.angle_gamma   90.00
#
_symmetry.space_group_name_H-M   'P 1'
#
loop_
_entity.id
_entity.type
_entity.pdbx_description
1 polymer ?
#
loop_
_entity_poly.entity_id
_entity_poly.type
_entity_poly.pdbx_seq_one_letter_code
_entity_poly.pdbx_strand_id
1 'polypeptide(L)'
;MAATVSGGVPGFSGASGSRGSSGSGSAADPSVPPQVVGVWCGGRNDAPEGHWTYAFTRDGRFAMQNARIGSLSGYVVASGHVMEFHSTGLKAPVASTWEVRADPVVGDMLFLDGFSYVRGSCTS
;
A
#
# COMPACT_ATOMS: atom_id res chain seq x y z
N MET A 1 41.09 -63.54 -6.78
CA MET A 1 41.40 -62.29 -6.07
C MET A 1 40.31 -61.29 -6.42
N ALA A 2 39.77 -60.64 -5.39
CA ALA A 2 38.55 -59.85 -5.43
C ALA A 2 38.70 -58.50 -6.15
N ALA A 3 37.64 -58.04 -6.80
CA ALA A 3 37.17 -56.66 -6.68
C ALA A 3 35.72 -56.55 -7.18
N THR A 4 34.86 -56.10 -6.27
CA THR A 4 33.43 -55.81 -6.41
C THR A 4 33.24 -54.32 -6.75
N VAL A 5 32.03 -53.97 -7.20
CA VAL A 5 31.33 -52.66 -7.12
C VAL A 5 31.64 -51.67 -8.25
N SER A 6 30.71 -50.94 -8.86
CA SER A 6 29.24 -50.96 -9.00
C SER A 6 28.89 -49.75 -9.88
N GLY A 7 27.91 -49.91 -10.79
CA GLY A 7 27.02 -48.85 -11.32
C GLY A 7 27.67 -47.72 -12.12
N GLY A 8 27.10 -47.19 -13.20
CA GLY A 8 25.82 -47.35 -13.86
C GLY A 8 25.78 -46.27 -14.95
N VAL A 9 25.63 -46.71 -16.20
CA VAL A 9 25.24 -46.00 -17.45
C VAL A 9 25.41 -44.46 -17.59
N PRO A 10 26.09 -44.00 -18.65
CA PRO A 10 25.95 -42.65 -19.18
C PRO A 10 24.84 -42.57 -20.25
N GLY A 11 23.99 -41.55 -20.16
CA GLY A 11 22.99 -41.19 -21.19
C GLY A 11 21.93 -40.28 -20.57
N PHE A 12 21.40 -39.23 -21.19
CA PHE A 12 21.42 -38.76 -22.57
C PHE A 12 20.93 -37.30 -22.55
N SER A 13 21.39 -36.51 -23.52
CA SER A 13 21.02 -35.12 -23.74
C SER A 13 19.52 -34.95 -24.01
N GLY A 14 18.93 -33.89 -23.44
CA GLY A 14 17.57 -33.44 -23.74
C GLY A 14 17.35 -32.00 -23.25
N ALA A 15 17.17 -31.09 -24.21
CA ALA A 15 17.11 -29.65 -24.05
C ALA A 15 15.93 -29.15 -23.20
N SER A 16 16.14 -28.03 -22.49
CA SER A 16 15.37 -26.78 -22.68
C SER A 16 15.63 -25.84 -21.52
N GLY A 17 16.01 -24.61 -21.85
CA GLY A 17 16.27 -23.57 -20.85
C GLY A 17 15.03 -23.18 -20.05
N SER A 18 15.28 -22.76 -18.82
CA SER A 18 14.51 -21.73 -18.12
C SER A 18 15.55 -21.00 -17.26
N ARG A 19 16.13 -19.92 -17.79
CA ARG A 19 15.65 -18.55 -17.59
C ARG A 19 15.45 -18.23 -16.11
N GLY A 20 16.38 -17.44 -15.61
CA GLY A 20 16.15 -16.36 -14.65
C GLY A 20 15.37 -16.75 -13.40
N SER A 21 16.09 -16.84 -12.28
CA SER A 21 15.59 -16.14 -11.10
C SER A 21 15.67 -14.64 -11.40
N SER A 22 14.76 -14.19 -12.27
CA SER A 22 14.23 -12.85 -12.20
C SER A 22 13.76 -12.70 -10.77
N GLY A 23 14.48 -11.93 -9.96
CA GLY A 23 13.85 -11.24 -8.85
C GLY A 23 12.80 -10.34 -9.49
N SER A 24 11.64 -10.91 -9.80
CA SER A 24 10.41 -10.17 -10.01
C SER A 24 10.30 -9.32 -8.77
N GLY A 25 10.48 -8.01 -8.93
CA GLY A 25 10.44 -7.06 -7.84
C GLY A 25 9.24 -7.41 -6.97
N SER A 26 9.49 -7.78 -5.72
CA SER A 26 8.44 -7.99 -4.75
C SER A 26 7.57 -6.75 -4.82
N ALA A 27 6.36 -6.88 -5.37
CA ALA A 27 5.33 -5.88 -5.14
C ALA A 27 5.29 -5.77 -3.62
N ALA A 28 5.77 -4.64 -3.10
CA ALA A 28 5.90 -4.47 -1.67
C ALA A 28 4.54 -4.77 -1.03
N ASP A 29 4.55 -5.60 0.02
CA ASP A 29 3.30 -6.07 0.59
C ASP A 29 2.46 -4.86 1.04
N PRO A 30 1.16 -4.83 0.66
CA PRO A 30 0.25 -3.80 1.13
C PRO A 30 0.33 -3.65 2.64
N SER A 31 0.67 -2.45 3.08
CA SER A 31 0.94 -2.14 4.47
C SER A 31 0.46 -0.74 4.79
N VAL A 32 -0.40 -0.64 5.79
CA VAL A 32 -0.82 0.62 6.40
C VAL A 32 -0.27 0.65 7.83
N PRO A 33 0.37 1.74 8.27
CA PRO A 33 0.83 1.86 9.64
C PRO A 33 -0.35 1.73 10.62
N PRO A 34 -0.23 0.96 11.72
CA PRO A 34 -1.35 0.71 12.62
C PRO A 34 -2.06 1.98 13.14
N GLN A 35 -1.31 3.06 13.36
CA GLN A 35 -1.85 4.36 13.78
C GLN A 35 -2.73 5.05 12.73
N VAL A 36 -2.55 4.73 11.45
CA VAL A 36 -3.31 5.29 10.32
C VAL A 36 -4.59 4.48 10.07
N VAL A 37 -4.69 3.25 10.59
CA VAL A 37 -5.84 2.36 10.30
C VAL A 37 -7.15 2.95 10.81
N GLY A 38 -8.15 3.04 9.95
CA GLY A 38 -9.53 3.45 10.19
C GLY A 38 -9.91 4.69 9.36
N VAL A 39 -10.96 5.41 9.79
CA VAL A 39 -11.57 6.48 8.97
C VAL A 39 -11.10 7.86 9.42
N TRP A 40 -10.80 8.72 8.44
CA TRP A 40 -10.29 10.08 8.59
C TRP A 40 -11.02 11.04 7.66
N CYS A 41 -11.42 12.19 8.16
CA CYS A 41 -12.12 13.23 7.41
C CYS A 41 -11.33 14.54 7.50
N GLY A 42 -11.15 15.23 6.38
CA GLY A 42 -10.47 16.52 6.37
C GLY A 42 -10.02 16.94 4.99
N GLY A 43 -8.81 17.50 4.91
CA GLY A 43 -8.29 18.14 3.71
C GLY A 43 -8.38 19.67 3.79
N ARG A 44 -8.27 20.35 2.65
CA ARG A 44 -8.34 21.82 2.59
C ARG A 44 -9.77 22.30 2.84
N ASN A 45 -9.95 23.14 3.87
CA ASN A 45 -11.23 23.80 4.16
C ASN A 45 -11.68 24.76 3.04
N ASP A 46 -10.74 25.24 2.23
CA ASP A 46 -10.95 26.13 1.09
C ASP A 46 -10.94 25.39 -0.26
N ALA A 47 -10.83 24.06 -0.26
CA ALA A 47 -10.91 23.28 -1.48
C ALA A 47 -12.32 23.38 -2.07
N PRO A 48 -12.51 23.88 -3.31
CA PRO A 48 -13.83 23.94 -3.95
C PRO A 48 -14.47 22.54 -4.09
N GLU A 49 -13.64 21.50 -4.09
CA GLU A 49 -14.02 20.09 -4.11
C GLU A 49 -14.61 19.60 -2.77
N GLY A 50 -14.44 20.34 -1.67
CA GLY A 50 -14.89 19.93 -0.33
C GLY A 50 -13.97 18.92 0.36
N HIS A 51 -14.42 18.40 1.50
CA HIS A 51 -13.63 17.51 2.34
C HIS A 51 -13.49 16.10 1.74
N TRP A 52 -12.35 15.48 2.00
CA TRP A 52 -12.07 14.09 1.66
C TRP A 52 -12.21 13.20 2.89
N THR A 53 -12.88 12.07 2.73
CA THR A 53 -12.93 10.99 3.72
C THR A 53 -12.02 9.86 3.25
N TYR A 54 -10.99 9.53 4.02
CA TYR A 54 -10.10 8.40 3.81
C TYR A 54 -10.45 7.28 4.79
N ALA A 55 -10.52 6.05 4.32
CA ALA A 55 -10.69 4.86 5.14
C ALA A 55 -9.53 3.92 4.85
N PHE A 56 -8.68 3.70 5.85
CA PHE A 56 -7.58 2.75 5.78
C PHE A 56 -7.89 1.50 6.58
N THR A 57 -7.44 0.37 6.09
CA THR A 57 -7.71 -0.95 6.66
C THR A 57 -6.41 -1.65 7.02
N ARG A 58 -6.47 -2.59 7.97
CA ARG A 58 -5.28 -3.27 8.48
C ARG A 58 -4.63 -4.21 7.46
N ASP A 59 -5.38 -4.65 6.45
CA ASP A 59 -4.92 -5.44 5.31
C ASP A 59 -4.25 -4.59 4.21
N GLY A 60 -3.98 -3.32 4.48
CA GLY A 60 -3.25 -2.44 3.56
C GLY A 60 -4.13 -1.80 2.49
N ARG A 61 -5.45 -1.96 2.55
CA ARG A 61 -6.36 -1.29 1.60
C ARG A 61 -6.72 0.11 2.06
N PHE A 62 -6.98 0.97 1.09
CA PHE A 62 -7.56 2.28 1.34
C PHE A 62 -8.77 2.53 0.44
N ALA A 63 -9.67 3.38 0.91
CA ALA A 63 -10.66 4.04 0.11
C ALA A 63 -10.62 5.53 0.43
N MET A 64 -10.77 6.37 -0.57
CA MET A 64 -10.98 7.81 -0.42
C MET A 64 -12.28 8.19 -1.11
N GLN A 65 -13.03 9.08 -0.50
CA GLN A 65 -14.31 9.55 -1.00
C GLN A 65 -14.40 11.05 -0.82
N ASN A 66 -14.93 11.69 -1.86
CA ASN A 66 -15.33 13.09 -1.85
C ASN A 66 -16.70 13.17 -2.54
N ALA A 67 -17.67 13.83 -1.89
CA ALA A 67 -19.05 13.88 -2.36
C ALA A 67 -19.22 14.57 -3.73
N ARG A 68 -18.26 15.42 -4.14
CA ARG A 68 -18.30 16.19 -5.39
C ARG A 68 -17.45 15.58 -6.50
N ILE A 69 -16.34 14.92 -6.14
CA ILE A 69 -15.37 14.37 -7.10
C ILE A 69 -15.60 12.88 -7.36
N GLY A 70 -16.03 12.14 -6.35
CA GLY A 70 -16.24 10.69 -6.42
C GLY A 70 -15.41 9.93 -5.39
N SER A 71 -15.24 8.63 -5.63
CA SER A 71 -14.53 7.73 -4.73
C SER A 71 -13.49 6.92 -5.49
N LEU A 72 -12.36 6.66 -4.82
CA LEU A 72 -11.25 5.87 -5.32
C LEU A 72 -10.83 4.88 -4.24
N SER A 73 -10.58 3.63 -4.62
CA SER A 73 -10.09 2.61 -3.69
C SER A 73 -8.88 1.89 -4.24
N GLY A 74 -8.05 1.36 -3.36
CA GLY A 74 -6.81 0.70 -3.74
C GLY A 74 -6.09 0.11 -2.55
N TYR A 75 -4.78 -0.01 -2.66
CA TYR A 75 -3.91 -0.44 -1.57
C TYR A 75 -2.79 0.56 -1.35
N VAL A 76 -2.25 0.56 -0.14
CA VAL A 76 -1.15 1.40 0.29
C VAL A 76 0.06 0.53 0.56
N VAL A 77 1.22 1.00 0.14
CA VAL A 77 2.51 0.46 0.56
C VAL A 77 3.19 1.53 1.41
N ALA A 78 3.35 1.27 2.71
CA ALA A 78 4.01 2.20 3.60
C ALA A 78 5.51 1.88 3.73
N SER A 79 6.34 2.88 3.53
CA SER A 79 7.79 2.83 3.73
C SER A 79 8.23 3.99 4.61
N GLY A 80 8.42 3.73 5.90
CA GLY A 80 8.74 4.76 6.89
C GLY A 80 7.64 5.83 6.96
N HIS A 81 8.01 7.09 6.71
CA HIS A 81 7.10 8.25 6.71
C HIS A 81 6.44 8.54 5.36
N VAL A 82 6.53 7.62 4.40
CA VAL A 82 5.91 7.74 3.08
C VAL A 82 4.93 6.59 2.87
N MET A 83 3.76 6.90 2.34
CA MET A 83 2.74 5.93 1.89
C MET A 83 2.55 6.09 0.39
N GLU A 84 2.74 5.02 -0.36
CA GLU A 84 2.44 4.96 -1.78
C GLU A 84 1.02 4.41 -1.99
N PHE A 85 0.19 5.18 -2.67
CA PHE A 85 -1.20 4.84 -2.97
C PHE A 85 -1.28 4.24 -4.36
N HIS A 86 -1.70 2.97 -4.43
CA HIS A 86 -1.88 2.23 -5.67
C HIS A 86 -3.36 2.00 -5.92
N SER A 87 -3.87 2.43 -7.07
CA SER A 87 -5.25 2.17 -7.48
C SER A 87 -5.33 2.04 -9.00
N THR A 88 -6.30 1.27 -9.48
CA THR A 88 -6.62 1.16 -10.92
C THR A 88 -7.09 2.48 -11.52
N GLY A 89 -7.56 3.42 -10.70
CA GLY A 89 -7.91 4.77 -11.14
C GLY A 89 -6.72 5.73 -11.27
N LEU A 90 -5.52 5.32 -10.85
CA LEU A 90 -4.31 6.14 -10.93
C LEU A 90 -3.41 5.61 -12.05
N LYS A 91 -2.83 6.52 -12.86
CA LYS A 91 -1.87 6.14 -13.91
C LYS A 91 -0.55 5.61 -13.33
N ALA A 92 -0.19 6.04 -12.12
CA ALA A 92 1.00 5.63 -11.39
C ALA A 92 0.72 5.72 -9.88
N PRO A 93 1.50 5.00 -9.04
CA PRO A 93 1.40 5.15 -7.59
C PRO A 93 1.66 6.59 -7.18
N VAL A 94 0.87 7.09 -6.22
CA VAL A 94 1.05 8.44 -5.67
C VAL A 94 1.70 8.30 -4.31
N ALA A 95 2.90 8.85 -4.14
CA ALA A 95 3.58 8.89 -2.84
C ALA A 95 3.10 10.09 -2.03
N SER A 96 2.77 9.86 -0.77
CA SER A 96 2.38 10.90 0.19
C SER A 96 3.15 10.72 1.49
N THR A 97 3.68 11.82 2.02
CA THR A 97 4.24 11.86 3.36
C THR A 97 3.11 11.76 4.39
N TRP A 98 3.34 11.03 5.48
CA TRP A 98 2.32 10.86 6.51
C TRP A 98 2.84 11.02 7.92
N GLU A 99 1.96 11.52 8.79
CA GLU A 99 2.21 11.61 10.23
C GLU A 99 0.90 11.54 10.99
N VAL A 100 0.88 10.90 12.16
CA VAL A 100 -0.25 10.97 13.09
C VAL A 100 0.20 11.74 14.32
N ARG A 101 -0.54 12.79 14.68
CA ARG A 101 -0.31 13.59 15.90
C ARG A 101 -1.57 13.55 16.76
N ALA A 102 -1.40 13.38 18.06
CA ALA A 102 -2.50 13.54 19.01
C ALA A 102 -2.72 15.03 19.28
N ASP A 103 -3.94 15.52 19.07
CA ASP A 103 -4.37 16.86 19.45
C ASP A 103 -5.31 16.78 20.68
N PRO A 104 -5.09 17.61 21.72
CA PRO A 104 -5.88 17.53 22.94
C PRO A 104 -7.32 18.04 22.79
N VAL A 105 -7.66 18.74 21.71
CA VAL A 105 -8.98 19.32 21.46
C VAL A 105 -9.80 18.44 20.52
N VAL A 106 -9.20 17.98 19.42
CA VAL A 106 -9.91 17.20 18.37
C VAL A 106 -9.57 15.72 18.35
N GLY A 107 -8.60 15.27 19.16
CA GLY A 107 -8.12 13.89 19.19
C GLY A 107 -7.03 13.62 18.15
N ASP A 108 -6.87 12.37 17.73
CA ASP A 108 -5.86 12.02 16.74
C ASP A 108 -6.11 12.70 15.40
N MET A 109 -5.06 13.29 14.84
CA MET A 109 -5.02 13.92 13.54
C MET A 109 -4.01 13.22 12.63
N LEU A 110 -4.47 12.80 11.45
CA LEU A 110 -3.64 12.31 10.37
C LEU A 110 -3.25 13.48 9.47
N PHE A 111 -1.96 13.59 9.17
CA PHE A 111 -1.43 14.50 8.17
C PHE A 111 -0.99 13.70 6.95
N LEU A 112 -1.47 14.07 5.77
CA LEU A 112 -1.01 13.56 4.47
C LEU A 112 -0.54 14.73 3.62
N ASP A 113 0.75 14.79 3.26
CA ASP A 113 1.37 15.92 2.53
C ASP A 113 1.03 17.31 3.09
N GLY A 114 0.94 17.41 4.42
CA GLY A 114 0.59 18.65 5.12
C GLY A 114 -0.91 18.95 5.23
N PHE A 115 -1.77 18.16 4.61
CA PHE A 115 -3.22 18.23 4.81
C PHE A 115 -3.63 17.48 6.07
N SER A 116 -4.44 18.10 6.92
CA SER A 116 -4.91 17.50 8.17
C SER A 116 -6.26 16.82 8.01
N TYR A 117 -6.40 15.68 8.67
CA TYR A 117 -7.61 14.87 8.74
C TYR A 117 -7.86 14.45 10.19
N VAL A 118 -9.09 14.62 10.67
CA VAL A 118 -9.52 14.18 12.00
C VAL A 118 -10.19 12.81 11.92
N ARG A 119 -10.24 12.08 13.02
CA ARG A 119 -10.94 10.79 13.06
C ARG A 119 -12.43 10.92 12.74
N GLY A 120 -12.93 10.01 11.90
CA GLY A 120 -14.34 9.93 11.51
C GLY A 120 -14.60 10.20 10.03
N SER A 121 -15.86 10.30 9.66
CA SER A 121 -16.34 10.57 8.30
C SER A 121 -16.90 11.98 8.18
N CYS A 122 -16.79 12.61 7.00
CA CYS A 122 -17.34 13.96 6.77
C CYS A 122 -18.88 14.00 6.62
N THR A 123 -19.54 12.87 6.80
CA THR A 123 -21.00 12.74 6.82
C THR A 123 -21.51 12.96 8.24
N SER A 124 -21.89 14.20 8.54
CA SER A 124 -22.89 14.51 9.58
C SER A 124 -24.28 14.48 8.97
#